data_AF-A0A2N1UXB4-F1
#
_entry.id   AF-A0A2N1UXB4-F1
#
_cell.length_a   1.000
_cell.length_b   1.000
_cell.length_c   1.000
_cell.angle_alpha   90.00
_cell.angle_beta   90.00
_cell.angle_gamma   90.00
#
_symmetry.space_group_name_H-M   'P 1'
#
loop_
_entity.id
_entity.type
_entity.pdbx_description
1 polymer ?
#
loop_
_entity_poly.entity_id
_entity_poly.type
_entity_poly.pdbx_seq_one_letter_code
_entity_poly.pdbx_strand_id
1 'polypeptide(L)'
;LQTVARQTGEYEAAIAELERLGQQRQEVVTRREQHTQESGKVDQALTRLDGDLSSEDEALFQDLDPGLRFERGEDGRMRILRDGQEVTRDQLRTELQQKRQTLETQIAEDNHQIEETDRQIVAKRQEAAHRQAALQQSIAEAEQAFQQMSPEEQALYGDMHRSTLQQAQQALAEGARVLERLDAEFAHIPGYAEACQAPSLIAAGGAEAVAAADALEAESVLAAAPELAGAASEHQEAVARQERQSLEAAHRDLARSSVERTELKQQAESHFLNRIFEMRRELAEHETERRAHQQEAIERDSRKLNSGNP
;
A
#
# COMPACT_ATOMS: atom_id res chain seq x y z
N LEU A 1 -34.09 -14.08 1.96
CA LEU A 1 -34.11 -13.50 0.60
C LEU A 1 -33.77 -12.01 0.55
N GLN A 2 -34.54 -11.11 1.20
CA GLN A 2 -34.17 -9.68 1.23
C GLN A 2 -32.78 -9.42 1.84
N THR A 3 -32.44 -10.12 2.93
CA THR A 3 -31.08 -10.08 3.51
C THR A 3 -30.02 -10.54 2.49
N VAL A 4 -30.28 -11.61 1.75
CA VAL A 4 -29.36 -12.11 0.70
C VAL A 4 -29.15 -11.04 -0.38
N ALA A 5 -30.21 -10.43 -0.89
CA ALA A 5 -30.12 -9.38 -1.89
C ALA A 5 -29.31 -8.17 -1.39
N ARG A 6 -29.53 -7.73 -0.14
CA ARG A 6 -28.75 -6.65 0.48
C ARG A 6 -27.27 -7.03 0.60
N GLN A 7 -26.96 -8.21 1.13
CA GLN A 7 -25.58 -8.67 1.30
C GLN A 7 -24.87 -8.87 -0.05
N THR A 8 -25.62 -9.24 -1.09
CA THR A 8 -25.11 -9.34 -2.47
C THR A 8 -24.60 -7.97 -2.94
N GLY A 9 -25.44 -6.93 -2.86
CA GLY A 9 -25.03 -5.58 -3.25
C GLY A 9 -23.89 -5.01 -2.39
N GLU A 10 -23.86 -5.30 -1.09
CA GLU A 10 -22.77 -4.88 -0.20
C GLU A 10 -21.44 -5.57 -0.55
N TYR A 11 -21.47 -6.86 -0.93
CA TYR A 11 -20.30 -7.58 -1.41
C TYR A 11 -19.82 -7.04 -2.76
N GLU A 12 -20.71 -6.87 -3.74
CA GLU A 12 -20.38 -6.30 -5.05
C GLU A 12 -19.76 -4.90 -4.94
N ALA A 13 -20.31 -4.05 -4.07
CA ALA A 13 -19.77 -2.71 -3.83
C ALA A 13 -18.35 -2.76 -3.22
N ALA A 14 -18.09 -3.71 -2.32
CA ALA A 14 -16.74 -3.89 -1.75
C ALA A 14 -15.73 -4.36 -2.81
N ILE A 15 -16.14 -5.25 -3.72
CA ILE A 15 -15.30 -5.71 -4.84
C ILE A 15 -15.01 -4.57 -5.82
N ALA A 16 -16.03 -3.82 -6.23
CA ALA A 16 -15.86 -2.69 -7.16
C ALA A 16 -14.92 -1.62 -6.58
N GLU A 17 -15.01 -1.33 -5.28
CA GLU A 17 -14.11 -0.39 -4.61
C GLU A 17 -12.67 -0.91 -4.55
N LEU A 18 -12.46 -2.22 -4.34
CA LEU A 18 -11.12 -2.82 -4.42
C LEU A 18 -10.50 -2.68 -5.82
N GLU A 19 -11.27 -2.92 -6.88
CA GLU A 19 -10.80 -2.72 -8.25
C GLU A 19 -10.44 -1.27 -8.53
N ARG A 20 -11.27 -0.32 -8.05
CA ARG A 20 -11.03 1.11 -8.18
C ARG A 20 -9.72 1.52 -7.48
N LEU A 21 -9.50 1.04 -6.26
CA LEU A 21 -8.27 1.30 -5.50
C LEU A 21 -7.04 0.70 -6.20
N GLY A 22 -7.18 -0.48 -6.81
CA GLY A 22 -6.13 -1.08 -7.62
C GLY A 22 -5.72 -0.23 -8.82
N GLN A 23 -6.70 0.24 -9.59
CA GLN A 23 -6.46 1.14 -10.71
C GLN A 23 -5.79 2.44 -10.25
N GLN A 24 -6.31 3.06 -9.19
CA GLN A 24 -5.73 4.26 -8.59
C GLN A 24 -4.25 4.04 -8.18
N ARG A 25 -3.95 2.90 -7.54
CA ARG A 25 -2.57 2.55 -7.16
C ARG A 25 -1.66 2.44 -8.40
N GLN A 26 -2.12 1.74 -9.44
CA GLN A 26 -1.33 1.52 -10.65
C GLN A 26 -1.01 2.82 -11.39
N GLU A 27 -1.95 3.78 -11.42
CA GLU A 27 -1.73 5.11 -11.98
C GLU A 27 -0.63 5.87 -11.24
N VAL A 28 -0.65 5.85 -9.90
CA VAL A 28 0.36 6.52 -9.06
C VAL A 28 1.73 5.85 -9.22
N VAL A 29 1.79 4.51 -9.26
CA VAL A 29 3.06 3.78 -9.51
C VAL A 29 3.64 4.16 -10.87
N THR A 30 2.82 4.20 -11.91
CA THR A 30 3.25 4.56 -13.27
C THR A 30 3.78 6.00 -13.31
N ARG A 31 3.09 6.94 -12.67
CA ARG A 31 3.54 8.34 -12.56
C ARG A 31 4.86 8.44 -11.79
N ARG A 32 5.00 7.74 -10.67
CA ARG A 32 6.25 7.69 -9.89
C ARG A 32 7.42 7.15 -10.71
N GLU A 33 7.19 6.10 -11.50
CA GLU A 33 8.20 5.54 -12.39
C GLU A 33 8.66 6.55 -13.43
N GLN A 34 7.74 7.34 -14.01
CA GLN A 34 8.09 8.44 -14.91
C GLN A 34 8.93 9.51 -14.20
N HIS A 35 8.51 9.97 -13.00
CA HIS A 35 9.27 10.95 -12.22
C HIS A 35 10.67 10.42 -11.85
N THR A 36 10.77 9.12 -11.51
CA THR A 36 12.05 8.47 -11.17
C THR A 36 12.98 8.39 -12.39
N GLN A 37 12.45 8.03 -13.56
CA GLN A 37 13.22 8.01 -14.82
C GLN A 37 13.68 9.42 -15.19
N GLU A 38 12.82 10.42 -15.06
CA GLU A 38 13.17 11.82 -15.33
C GLU A 38 14.23 12.33 -14.35
N SER A 39 14.12 12.02 -13.06
CA SER A 39 15.13 12.35 -12.05
C SER A 39 16.49 11.73 -12.40
N GLY A 40 16.49 10.46 -12.83
CA GLY A 40 17.71 9.79 -13.31
C GLY A 40 18.34 10.46 -14.53
N LYS A 41 17.55 10.98 -15.47
CA LYS A 41 18.07 11.79 -16.59
C LYS A 41 18.67 13.11 -16.11
N VAL A 42 18.04 13.78 -15.14
CA VAL A 42 18.55 15.02 -14.53
C VAL A 42 19.89 14.77 -13.83
N ASP A 43 20.02 13.69 -13.07
CA ASP A 43 21.29 13.32 -12.41
C ASP A 43 22.41 13.03 -13.42
N GLN A 44 22.08 12.34 -14.52
CA GLN A 44 23.03 12.14 -15.62
C GLN A 44 23.45 13.48 -16.24
N ALA A 45 22.50 14.38 -16.51
CA ALA A 45 22.78 15.69 -17.08
C ALA A 45 23.66 16.54 -16.16
N LEU A 46 23.38 16.55 -14.85
CA LEU A 46 24.23 17.22 -13.85
C LEU A 46 25.66 16.67 -13.85
N THR A 47 25.81 15.34 -13.88
CA THR A 47 27.13 14.69 -13.94
C THR A 47 27.89 15.08 -15.22
N ARG A 48 27.21 15.17 -16.36
CA ARG A 48 27.81 15.60 -17.63
C ARG A 48 28.18 17.07 -17.62
N LEU A 49 27.35 17.92 -17.03
CA LEU A 49 27.60 19.35 -16.90
C LEU A 49 28.88 19.68 -16.12
N ASP A 50 29.20 18.85 -15.12
CA ASP A 50 30.42 18.95 -14.32
C ASP A 50 31.68 18.50 -15.08
N GLY A 51 31.51 17.82 -16.22
CA GLY A 51 32.59 17.34 -17.08
C GLY A 51 32.81 18.16 -18.36
N ASP A 52 33.53 17.54 -19.30
CA ASP A 52 33.69 18.04 -20.66
C ASP A 52 32.44 17.67 -21.47
N LEU A 53 31.71 18.70 -21.90
CA LEU A 53 30.52 18.53 -22.73
C LEU A 53 30.92 18.18 -24.16
N SER A 54 30.21 17.22 -24.73
CA SER A 54 30.33 16.81 -26.12
C SER A 54 29.01 17.02 -26.87
N SER A 55 29.04 16.91 -28.19
CA SER A 55 27.82 16.91 -29.01
C SER A 55 26.93 15.69 -28.77
N GLU A 56 27.47 14.59 -28.23
CA GLU A 56 26.68 13.41 -27.88
C GLU A 56 25.81 13.65 -26.64
N ASP A 57 26.25 14.57 -25.75
CA ASP A 57 25.49 14.95 -24.58
C ASP A 57 24.27 15.82 -24.94
N GLU A 58 24.26 16.49 -26.09
CA GLU A 58 23.17 17.38 -26.51
C GLU A 58 21.79 16.70 -26.48
N ALA A 59 21.72 15.44 -26.91
CA ALA A 59 20.47 14.67 -26.91
C ALA A 59 19.90 14.47 -25.49
N LEU A 60 20.77 14.25 -24.50
CA LEU A 60 20.36 14.11 -23.10
C LEU A 60 19.75 15.41 -22.55
N PHE A 61 20.31 16.56 -22.92
CA PHE A 61 19.80 17.86 -22.48
C PHE A 61 18.53 18.26 -23.24
N GLN A 62 18.41 17.94 -24.54
CA GLN A 62 17.19 18.17 -25.33
C GLN A 62 16.00 17.36 -24.82
N ASP A 63 16.23 16.14 -24.33
CA ASP A 63 15.22 15.32 -23.67
C ASP A 63 14.64 15.97 -22.40
N LEU A 64 15.43 16.81 -21.71
CA LEU A 64 15.04 17.50 -20.48
C LEU A 64 14.45 18.89 -20.74
N ASP A 65 14.95 19.57 -21.77
CA ASP A 65 14.55 20.89 -22.23
C ASP A 65 14.82 20.97 -23.75
N PRO A 66 13.78 20.80 -24.60
CA PRO A 66 13.92 20.80 -26.06
C PRO A 66 14.46 22.11 -26.65
N GLY A 67 14.49 23.20 -25.88
CA GLY A 67 15.06 24.48 -26.28
C GLY A 67 16.59 24.51 -26.22
N LEU A 68 17.24 23.52 -25.60
CA LEU A 68 18.69 23.48 -25.42
C LEU A 68 19.42 23.00 -26.70
N ARG A 69 20.50 23.71 -27.05
CA ARG A 69 21.42 23.37 -28.14
C ARG A 69 22.86 23.59 -27.75
N PHE A 70 23.74 22.77 -28.31
CA PHE A 70 25.15 22.74 -27.94
C PHE A 70 25.98 23.16 -29.15
N GLU A 71 26.59 24.35 -29.09
CA GLU A 71 27.38 24.89 -30.20
C GLU A 71 28.85 25.02 -29.81
N ARG A 72 29.75 24.65 -30.73
CA ARG A 72 31.18 24.81 -30.51
C ARG A 72 31.59 26.24 -30.88
N GLY A 73 32.03 27.02 -29.89
CA GLY A 73 32.53 28.37 -30.08
C GLY A 73 33.86 28.41 -30.83
N GLU A 74 34.25 29.60 -31.29
CA GLU A 74 35.51 29.86 -32.01
C GLU A 74 36.75 29.53 -31.15
N ASP A 75 36.61 29.58 -29.82
CA ASP A 75 37.62 29.18 -28.84
C ASP A 75 37.68 27.65 -28.62
N GLY A 76 36.88 26.89 -29.37
CA GLY A 76 36.81 25.43 -29.32
C GLY A 76 36.00 24.89 -28.13
N ARG A 77 35.45 25.75 -27.27
CA ARG A 77 34.63 25.38 -26.11
C ARG A 77 33.18 25.20 -26.50
N MET A 78 32.47 24.28 -25.83
CA MET A 78 31.03 24.11 -26.02
C MET A 78 30.28 25.21 -25.28
N ARG A 79 29.42 25.93 -26.00
CA ARG A 79 28.45 26.89 -25.49
C ARG A 79 27.08 26.23 -25.48
N ILE A 80 26.31 26.53 -24.44
CA ILE A 80 24.95 26.02 -24.27
C ILE A 80 24.02 27.16 -24.63
N LEU A 81 23.15 26.94 -25.63
CA LEU A 81 22.17 27.91 -26.07
C LEU A 81 20.78 27.42 -25.70
N ARG A 82 19.94 28.30 -25.14
CA ARG A 82 18.49 28.10 -24.99
C ARG A 82 17.78 29.15 -25.82
N ASP A 83 16.95 28.73 -26.77
CA ASP A 83 16.21 29.65 -27.66
C ASP A 83 17.11 30.68 -28.36
N GLY A 84 18.35 30.29 -28.66
CA GLY A 84 19.37 31.16 -29.28
C GLY A 84 20.11 32.09 -28.33
N GLN A 85 19.83 32.05 -27.02
CA GLN A 85 20.57 32.79 -25.99
C GLN A 85 21.57 31.90 -25.26
N GLU A 86 22.77 32.40 -25.01
CA GLU A 86 23.79 31.65 -24.26
C GLU A 86 23.40 31.55 -22.78
N VAL A 87 23.24 30.32 -22.30
CA VAL A 87 22.98 29.99 -20.89
C VAL A 87 24.28 29.49 -20.28
N THR A 88 24.63 30.05 -19.13
CA THR A 88 25.85 29.63 -18.42
C THR A 88 25.70 28.23 -17.83
N ARG A 89 26.81 27.50 -17.72
CA ARG A 89 26.82 26.20 -17.03
C ARG A 89 26.27 26.30 -15.61
N ASP A 90 26.64 27.34 -14.86
CA ASP A 90 26.17 27.49 -13.48
C ASP A 90 24.65 27.73 -13.41
N GLN A 91 24.10 28.53 -14.33
CA GLN A 91 22.66 28.73 -14.42
C GLN A 91 21.92 27.42 -14.74
N LEU A 92 22.39 26.67 -15.74
CA LEU A 92 21.79 25.39 -16.09
C LEU A 92 21.93 24.37 -14.94
N ARG A 93 23.04 24.39 -14.20
CA ARG A 93 23.23 23.56 -13.00
C ARG A 93 22.17 23.87 -11.95
N THR A 94 21.97 25.15 -11.64
CA THR A 94 20.96 25.58 -10.66
C THR A 94 19.55 25.16 -11.08
N GLU A 95 19.19 25.33 -12.35
CA GLU A 95 17.88 24.93 -12.87
C GLU A 95 17.68 23.41 -12.82
N LEU A 96 18.68 22.62 -13.22
CA LEU A 96 18.63 21.16 -13.14
C LEU A 96 18.58 20.66 -11.69
N GLN A 97 19.33 21.29 -10.77
CA GLN A 97 19.25 20.97 -9.33
C GLN A 97 17.87 21.28 -8.76
N GLN A 98 17.25 22.41 -9.14
CA GLN A 98 15.90 22.75 -8.73
C GLN A 98 14.86 21.76 -9.32
N LYS A 99 15.02 21.38 -10.58
CA LYS A 99 14.19 20.36 -11.23
C LYS A 99 14.32 19.01 -10.50
N ARG A 100 15.54 18.60 -10.13
CA ARG A 100 15.78 17.38 -9.34
C ARG A 100 15.06 17.43 -8.00
N GLN A 101 15.20 18.52 -7.25
CA GLN A 101 14.55 18.68 -5.95
C GLN A 101 13.01 18.63 -6.06
N THR A 102 12.46 19.19 -7.14
CA THR A 102 11.02 19.13 -7.43
C THR A 102 10.58 17.68 -7.70
N LEU A 103 11.32 16.95 -8.54
CA LEU A 103 11.05 15.53 -8.84
C LEU A 103 11.18 14.65 -7.60
N GLU A 104 12.20 14.87 -6.76
CA GLU A 104 12.37 14.16 -5.48
C GLU A 104 11.16 14.38 -4.56
N THR A 105 10.63 15.60 -4.50
CA THR A 105 9.43 15.92 -3.71
C THR A 105 8.20 15.20 -4.28
N GLN A 106 8.01 15.22 -5.60
CA GLN A 106 6.90 14.51 -6.26
C GLN A 106 6.98 12.99 -6.09
N ILE A 107 8.17 12.39 -6.15
CA ILE A 107 8.39 10.97 -5.89
C ILE A 107 8.03 10.64 -4.43
N ALA A 108 8.39 11.49 -3.48
CA ALA A 108 8.03 11.31 -2.07
C ALA A 108 6.51 11.37 -1.86
N GLU A 109 5.82 12.31 -2.51
CA GLU A 109 4.36 12.41 -2.50
C GLU A 109 3.68 11.19 -3.13
N ASP A 110 4.17 10.72 -4.28
CA ASP A 110 3.65 9.53 -4.94
C ASP A 110 3.85 8.27 -4.09
N ASN A 111 5.01 8.11 -3.45
CA ASN A 111 5.25 7.00 -2.50
C ASN A 111 4.28 7.05 -1.32
N HIS A 112 4.03 8.25 -0.76
CA HIS A 112 3.06 8.41 0.32
C HIS A 112 1.64 8.02 -0.13
N GLN A 113 1.23 8.43 -1.32
CA GLN A 113 -0.08 8.08 -1.88
C GLN A 113 -0.20 6.57 -2.16
N ILE A 114 0.87 5.90 -2.59
CA ILE A 114 0.92 4.44 -2.72
C ILE A 114 0.72 3.79 -1.35
N GLU A 115 1.46 4.20 -0.31
CA GLU A 115 1.34 3.64 1.04
C GLU A 115 -0.06 3.85 1.66
N GLU A 116 -0.69 5.00 1.40
CA GLU A 116 -2.06 5.23 1.82
C GLU A 116 -3.04 4.32 1.08
N THR A 117 -2.91 4.21 -0.24
CA THR A 117 -3.76 3.33 -1.07
C THR A 117 -3.57 1.86 -0.68
N ASP A 118 -2.35 1.43 -0.39
CA ASP A 118 -2.03 0.08 0.09
C ASP A 118 -2.77 -0.25 1.39
N ARG A 119 -2.78 0.67 2.36
CA ARG A 119 -3.56 0.52 3.60
C ARG A 119 -5.06 0.43 3.34
N GLN A 120 -5.58 1.22 2.41
CA GLN A 120 -6.99 1.17 2.02
C GLN A 120 -7.34 -0.16 1.34
N ILE A 121 -6.47 -0.67 0.46
CA ILE A 121 -6.62 -1.97 -0.20
C ILE A 121 -6.68 -3.09 0.84
N VAL A 122 -5.76 -3.12 1.81
CA VAL A 122 -5.77 -4.15 2.88
C VAL A 122 -7.07 -4.09 3.69
N ALA A 123 -7.48 -2.90 4.13
CA ALA A 123 -8.73 -2.74 4.89
C ALA A 123 -9.96 -3.16 4.07
N LYS A 124 -10.02 -2.80 2.78
CA LYS A 124 -11.11 -3.18 1.88
C LYS A 124 -11.10 -4.66 1.54
N ARG A 125 -9.94 -5.30 1.49
CA ARG A 125 -9.80 -6.74 1.28
C ARG A 125 -10.38 -7.52 2.46
N GLN A 126 -10.12 -7.07 3.68
CA GLN A 126 -10.74 -7.62 4.90
C GLN A 126 -12.25 -7.41 4.89
N GLU A 127 -12.72 -6.20 4.55
CA GLU A 127 -14.15 -5.93 4.42
C GLU A 127 -14.81 -6.86 3.40
N ALA A 128 -14.27 -6.97 2.19
CA ALA A 128 -14.79 -7.85 1.14
C ALA A 128 -14.86 -9.32 1.62
N ALA A 129 -13.84 -9.79 2.35
CA ALA A 129 -13.81 -11.12 2.91
C ALA A 129 -14.91 -11.34 3.97
N HIS A 130 -15.15 -10.35 4.84
CA HIS A 130 -16.28 -10.38 5.78
C HIS A 130 -17.64 -10.35 5.10
N ARG A 131 -17.80 -9.51 4.05
CA ARG A 131 -19.03 -9.44 3.24
C ARG A 131 -19.31 -10.76 2.53
N GLN A 132 -18.28 -11.39 1.97
CA GLN A 132 -18.39 -12.71 1.34
C GLN A 132 -18.91 -13.77 2.32
N ALA A 133 -18.33 -13.84 3.53
CA ALA A 133 -18.75 -14.79 4.56
C ALA A 133 -20.20 -14.53 5.01
N ALA A 134 -20.57 -13.25 5.23
CA ALA A 134 -21.93 -12.87 5.61
C ALA A 134 -22.97 -13.22 4.52
N LEU A 135 -22.60 -13.06 3.24
CA LEU A 135 -23.42 -13.46 2.11
C LEU A 135 -23.59 -14.98 2.06
N GLN A 136 -22.51 -15.75 2.18
CA GLN A 136 -22.55 -17.22 2.22
C GLN A 136 -23.44 -17.74 3.36
N GLN A 137 -23.29 -17.19 4.56
CA GLN A 137 -24.15 -17.53 5.69
C GLN A 137 -25.63 -17.20 5.39
N SER A 138 -25.91 -16.01 4.83
CA SER A 138 -27.27 -15.60 4.50
C SER A 138 -27.92 -16.48 3.42
N ILE A 139 -27.13 -17.01 2.48
CA ILE A 139 -27.58 -17.99 1.49
C ILE A 139 -27.97 -19.29 2.20
N ALA A 140 -27.09 -19.84 3.03
CA ALA A 140 -27.36 -21.09 3.77
C ALA A 140 -28.59 -20.98 4.68
N GLU A 141 -28.75 -19.86 5.40
CA GLU A 141 -29.93 -19.58 6.21
C GLU A 141 -31.21 -19.47 5.36
N ALA A 142 -31.13 -18.87 4.17
CA ALA A 142 -32.27 -18.77 3.26
C ALA A 142 -32.67 -20.14 2.70
N GLU A 143 -31.71 -20.98 2.34
CA GLU A 143 -31.94 -22.35 1.86
C GLU A 143 -32.57 -23.22 2.95
N GLN A 144 -32.05 -23.18 4.19
CA GLN A 144 -32.61 -23.90 5.32
C GLN A 144 -34.04 -23.44 5.64
N ALA A 145 -34.28 -22.12 5.64
CA ALA A 145 -35.62 -21.57 5.87
C ALA A 145 -36.61 -22.03 4.79
N PHE A 146 -36.18 -22.07 3.52
CA PHE A 146 -37.01 -22.53 2.41
C PHE A 146 -37.35 -24.03 2.54
N GLN A 147 -36.39 -24.87 2.94
CA GLN A 147 -36.63 -26.31 3.15
C GLN A 147 -37.62 -26.60 4.29
N GLN A 148 -37.71 -25.72 5.29
CA GLN A 148 -38.65 -25.85 6.41
C GLN A 148 -40.07 -25.35 6.08
N MET A 149 -40.25 -24.63 4.98
CA MET A 149 -41.58 -24.18 4.53
C MET A 149 -42.43 -25.36 4.06
N SER A 150 -43.75 -25.18 4.09
CA SER A 150 -44.66 -26.16 3.51
C SER A 150 -44.49 -26.26 1.98
N PRO A 151 -44.83 -27.40 1.35
CA PRO A 151 -44.74 -27.54 -0.11
C PRO A 151 -45.52 -26.48 -0.90
N GLU A 152 -46.65 -26.00 -0.35
CA GLU A 152 -47.47 -24.95 -0.95
C GLU A 152 -46.74 -23.60 -0.94
N GLU A 153 -46.10 -23.24 0.18
CA GLU A 153 -45.28 -22.04 0.30
C GLU A 153 -44.01 -22.13 -0.56
N GLN A 154 -43.38 -23.30 -0.63
CA GLN A 154 -42.25 -23.55 -1.51
C GLN A 154 -42.62 -23.36 -2.98
N ALA A 155 -43.80 -23.85 -3.40
CA ALA A 155 -44.30 -23.64 -4.76
C ALA A 155 -44.59 -22.15 -5.05
N LEU A 156 -45.11 -21.42 -4.06
CA LEU A 156 -45.44 -20.00 -4.19
C LEU A 156 -44.19 -19.11 -4.28
N TYR A 157 -43.15 -19.40 -3.49
CA TYR A 157 -41.94 -18.56 -3.39
C TYR A 157 -40.74 -19.11 -4.16
N GLY A 158 -40.84 -20.29 -4.77
CA GLY A 158 -39.72 -21.00 -5.37
C GLY A 158 -38.99 -20.24 -6.47
N ASP A 159 -39.70 -19.51 -7.33
CA ASP A 159 -39.08 -18.72 -8.40
C ASP A 159 -38.27 -17.54 -7.85
N MET A 160 -38.84 -16.83 -6.87
CA MET A 160 -38.15 -15.72 -6.19
C MET A 160 -36.93 -16.22 -5.42
N HIS A 161 -37.06 -17.35 -4.71
CA HIS A 161 -35.97 -17.99 -4.01
C HIS A 161 -34.82 -18.35 -4.96
N ARG A 162 -35.12 -19.09 -6.03
CA ARG A 162 -34.12 -19.47 -7.04
C ARG A 162 -33.43 -18.27 -7.68
N SER A 163 -34.20 -17.27 -8.13
CA SER A 163 -33.63 -16.10 -8.79
C SER A 163 -32.71 -15.30 -7.87
N THR A 164 -33.07 -15.10 -6.60
CA THR A 164 -32.23 -14.36 -5.64
C THR A 164 -30.96 -15.13 -5.28
N LEU A 165 -31.05 -16.45 -5.06
CA LEU A 165 -29.87 -17.26 -4.77
C LEU A 165 -28.93 -17.36 -5.96
N GLN A 166 -29.47 -17.50 -7.18
CA GLN A 166 -28.67 -17.51 -8.40
C GLN A 166 -27.89 -16.20 -8.58
N GLN A 167 -28.51 -15.05 -8.34
CA GLN A 167 -27.81 -13.75 -8.35
C GLN A 167 -26.69 -13.69 -7.31
N ALA A 168 -26.96 -14.11 -6.08
CA ALA A 168 -25.97 -14.12 -5.01
C ALA A 168 -24.78 -15.05 -5.32
N GLN A 169 -25.04 -16.25 -5.86
CA GLN A 169 -24.01 -17.20 -6.28
C GLN A 169 -23.20 -16.67 -7.46
N GLN A 170 -23.83 -15.99 -8.42
CA GLN A 170 -23.14 -15.32 -9.51
C GLN A 170 -22.20 -14.22 -8.98
N ALA A 171 -22.68 -13.36 -8.08
CA ALA A 171 -21.86 -12.32 -7.46
C ALA A 171 -20.67 -12.92 -6.70
N LEU A 172 -20.86 -14.01 -5.95
CA LEU A 172 -19.77 -14.74 -5.28
C LEU A 172 -18.73 -15.29 -6.28
N ALA A 173 -19.19 -15.85 -7.40
CA ALA A 173 -18.29 -16.40 -8.42
C ALA A 173 -17.50 -15.32 -9.17
N GLU A 174 -18.16 -14.20 -9.52
CA GLU A 174 -17.52 -13.06 -10.18
C GLU A 174 -16.54 -12.37 -9.23
N GLY A 175 -16.96 -12.12 -7.98
CA GLY A 175 -16.12 -11.57 -6.93
C GLY A 175 -14.89 -12.44 -6.67
N ALA A 176 -15.02 -13.76 -6.64
CA ALA A 176 -13.88 -14.67 -6.48
C ALA A 176 -12.85 -14.54 -7.62
N ARG A 177 -13.29 -14.42 -8.88
CA ARG A 177 -12.39 -14.20 -10.03
C ARG A 177 -11.66 -12.86 -9.95
N VAL A 178 -12.37 -11.81 -9.55
CA VAL A 178 -11.77 -10.48 -9.35
C VAL A 178 -10.74 -10.53 -8.23
N LEU A 179 -11.09 -11.13 -7.09
CA LEU A 179 -10.18 -11.28 -5.95
C LEU A 179 -8.94 -12.10 -6.32
N GLU A 180 -9.05 -13.19 -7.07
CA GLU A 180 -7.88 -13.97 -7.51
C GLU A 180 -6.90 -13.14 -8.34
N ARG A 181 -7.41 -12.32 -9.27
CA ARG A 181 -6.61 -11.38 -10.05
C ARG A 181 -5.92 -10.35 -9.16
N LEU A 182 -6.68 -9.72 -8.25
CA LEU A 182 -6.16 -8.70 -7.34
C LEU A 182 -5.18 -9.28 -6.31
N ASP A 183 -5.37 -10.53 -5.89
CA ASP A 183 -4.50 -11.21 -4.94
C ASP A 183 -3.12 -11.45 -5.57
N ALA A 184 -3.07 -11.80 -6.86
CA ALA A 184 -1.81 -11.88 -7.62
C ALA A 184 -1.16 -10.49 -7.79
N GLU A 185 -1.96 -9.46 -8.02
CA GLU A 185 -1.49 -8.07 -8.19
C GLU A 185 -0.94 -7.46 -6.90
N PHE A 186 -1.52 -7.79 -5.74
CA PHE A 186 -1.22 -7.15 -4.46
C PHE A 186 -0.45 -8.02 -3.46
N ALA A 187 0.03 -9.19 -3.88
CA ALA A 187 0.80 -10.10 -3.03
C ALA A 187 2.03 -9.45 -2.37
N HIS A 188 2.60 -8.40 -2.96
CA HIS A 188 3.73 -7.65 -2.40
C HIS A 188 3.35 -6.61 -1.34
N ILE A 189 2.06 -6.31 -1.15
CA ILE A 189 1.60 -5.33 -0.16
C ILE A 189 1.67 -5.96 1.25
N PRO A 190 2.39 -5.35 2.22
CA PRO A 190 2.47 -5.86 3.59
C PRO A 190 1.08 -5.95 4.24
N GLY A 191 0.75 -7.08 4.87
CA GLY A 191 -0.55 -7.28 5.52
C GLY A 191 -1.67 -7.77 4.58
N TYR A 192 -1.43 -7.79 3.26
CA TYR A 192 -2.45 -8.20 2.28
C TYR A 192 -2.71 -9.71 2.32
N ALA A 193 -1.66 -10.52 2.41
CA ALA A 193 -1.79 -11.98 2.51
C ALA A 193 -2.61 -12.39 3.75
N GLU A 194 -2.40 -11.72 4.88
CA GLU A 194 -3.15 -11.91 6.12
C GLU A 194 -4.62 -11.48 5.95
N ALA A 195 -4.87 -10.38 5.25
CA ALA A 195 -6.22 -9.93 4.91
C ALA A 195 -6.98 -10.93 4.02
N CYS A 196 -6.28 -11.71 3.20
CA CYS A 196 -6.89 -12.77 2.39
C CYS A 196 -7.37 -13.96 3.25
N GLN A 197 -6.68 -14.25 4.36
CA GLN A 197 -6.92 -15.45 5.18
C GLN A 197 -8.00 -15.26 6.27
N ALA A 198 -8.35 -14.02 6.61
CA ALA A 198 -9.13 -13.64 7.79
C ALA A 198 -10.50 -14.34 7.99
N PRO A 199 -11.22 -14.85 6.96
CA PRO A 199 -12.45 -15.63 7.18
C PRO A 199 -12.41 -17.10 6.69
N SER A 200 -11.35 -17.54 6.00
CA SER A 200 -11.31 -18.90 5.40
C SER A 200 -11.29 -20.04 6.44
N LEU A 201 -10.78 -19.78 7.64
CA LEU A 201 -10.74 -20.72 8.77
C LEU A 201 -12.13 -21.10 9.32
N ILE A 202 -13.18 -20.33 9.00
CA ILE A 202 -14.55 -20.61 9.47
C ILE A 202 -15.38 -21.28 8.37
N ALA A 203 -15.09 -21.03 7.08
CA ALA A 203 -15.86 -21.57 5.95
C ALA A 203 -15.43 -22.98 5.49
N ALA A 204 -14.17 -23.38 5.70
CA ALA A 204 -13.69 -24.71 5.31
C ALA A 204 -14.34 -25.85 6.12
N GLY A 205 -14.75 -25.59 7.36
CA GLY A 205 -15.48 -26.57 8.19
C GLY A 205 -16.96 -26.75 7.81
N GLY A 206 -17.54 -25.85 7.00
CA GLY A 206 -18.95 -25.89 6.61
C GLY A 206 -19.19 -26.50 5.22
N ALA A 207 -18.29 -26.27 4.26
CA ALA A 207 -18.48 -26.71 2.88
C ALA A 207 -18.15 -28.20 2.66
N GLU A 208 -17.17 -28.76 3.38
CA GLU A 208 -16.84 -30.20 3.30
C GLU A 208 -17.89 -31.10 3.95
N ALA A 209 -18.67 -30.59 4.91
CA ALA A 209 -19.76 -31.33 5.55
C ALA A 209 -21.02 -31.45 4.66
N VAL A 210 -21.21 -30.53 3.71
CA VAL A 210 -22.37 -30.51 2.81
C VAL A 210 -22.08 -31.27 1.51
N ALA A 211 -20.85 -31.19 0.97
CA ALA A 211 -20.47 -31.95 -0.21
C ALA A 211 -20.34 -33.47 0.03
N ALA A 212 -20.10 -33.90 1.28
CA ALA A 212 -20.02 -35.31 1.65
C ALA A 212 -21.39 -35.97 1.94
N ALA A 213 -22.47 -35.19 2.06
CA ALA A 213 -23.79 -35.69 2.43
C ALA A 213 -24.64 -36.16 1.22
N ASP A 214 -24.33 -35.71 0.00
CA ASP A 214 -25.10 -36.02 -1.22
C ASP A 214 -24.53 -37.17 -2.07
N ALA A 215 -23.44 -37.83 -1.64
CA ALA A 215 -22.75 -38.86 -2.43
C ALA A 215 -22.94 -40.30 -1.93
N LEU A 216 -23.84 -40.58 -0.98
CA LEU A 216 -23.93 -41.90 -0.34
C LEU A 216 -25.37 -42.32 -0.04
N GLU A 217 -26.12 -42.68 -1.10
CA GLU A 217 -27.24 -43.61 -0.96
C GLU A 217 -26.78 -45.06 -1.20
N ALA A 218 -27.33 -45.93 -0.35
CA ALA A 218 -27.51 -47.38 -0.48
C ALA A 218 -26.40 -48.33 0.04
N GLU A 219 -26.67 -48.86 1.24
CA GLU A 219 -26.50 -50.28 1.63
C GLU A 219 -25.11 -50.92 1.54
N SER A 220 -24.07 -50.34 2.15
CA SER A 220 -22.91 -51.17 2.55
C SER A 220 -22.08 -50.70 3.76
N VAL A 221 -22.39 -49.56 4.38
CA VAL A 221 -21.49 -48.93 5.39
C VAL A 221 -21.78 -49.37 6.84
N LEU A 222 -22.85 -50.14 7.09
CA LEU A 222 -23.27 -50.53 8.43
C LEU A 222 -22.40 -51.61 9.12
N ALA A 223 -21.35 -52.10 8.46
CA ALA A 223 -20.43 -53.10 9.03
C ALA A 223 -19.00 -52.59 9.33
N ALA A 224 -18.65 -51.36 8.97
CA ALA A 224 -17.29 -50.80 9.17
C ALA A 224 -17.24 -49.43 9.87
N ALA A 225 -18.39 -48.86 10.22
CA ALA A 225 -18.49 -47.54 10.87
C ALA A 225 -17.78 -47.38 12.25
N PRO A 226 -17.67 -48.41 13.13
CA PRO A 226 -17.08 -48.21 14.46
C PRO A 226 -15.57 -47.98 14.46
N GLU A 227 -14.82 -48.67 13.58
CA GLU A 227 -13.35 -48.57 13.54
C GLU A 227 -12.88 -47.27 12.85
N LEU A 228 -13.65 -46.78 11.87
CA LEU A 228 -13.40 -45.49 11.21
C LEU A 228 -13.80 -44.29 12.09
N ALA A 229 -14.85 -44.42 12.91
CA ALA A 229 -15.20 -43.39 13.89
C ALA A 229 -14.16 -43.27 15.01
N GLY A 230 -13.53 -44.38 15.43
CA GLY A 230 -12.42 -44.38 16.38
C GLY A 230 -11.18 -43.68 15.84
N ALA A 231 -10.73 -44.03 14.63
CA ALA A 231 -9.57 -43.41 14.00
C ALA A 231 -9.79 -41.92 13.63
N ALA A 232 -11.00 -41.55 13.21
CA ALA A 232 -11.35 -40.15 12.94
C ALA A 232 -11.39 -39.31 14.23
N SER A 233 -11.86 -39.88 15.35
CA SER A 233 -11.88 -39.20 16.66
C SER A 233 -10.47 -38.99 17.21
N GLU A 234 -9.56 -39.96 17.08
CA GLU A 234 -8.16 -39.81 17.49
C GLU A 234 -7.42 -38.79 16.63
N HIS A 235 -7.70 -38.75 15.32
CA HIS A 235 -7.09 -37.79 14.43
C HIS A 235 -7.61 -36.36 14.68
N GLN A 236 -8.91 -36.18 14.93
CA GLN A 236 -9.47 -34.87 15.31
C GLN A 236 -8.90 -34.36 16.63
N GLU A 237 -8.69 -35.23 17.62
CA GLU A 237 -8.10 -34.81 18.89
C GLU A 237 -6.61 -34.46 18.75
N ALA A 238 -5.88 -35.14 17.87
CA ALA A 238 -4.50 -34.80 17.52
C ALA A 238 -4.40 -33.45 16.77
N VAL A 239 -5.30 -33.20 15.80
CA VAL A 239 -5.36 -31.92 15.07
C VAL A 239 -5.74 -30.78 16.01
N ALA A 240 -6.76 -30.95 16.86
CA ALA A 240 -7.16 -29.93 17.84
C ALA A 240 -6.06 -29.60 18.85
N ARG A 241 -5.24 -30.58 19.26
CA ARG A 241 -4.07 -30.34 20.12
C ARG A 241 -2.96 -29.60 19.38
N GLN A 242 -2.69 -29.95 18.12
CA GLN A 242 -1.69 -29.27 17.29
C GLN A 242 -2.10 -27.83 16.98
N GLU A 243 -3.37 -27.57 16.67
CA GLU A 243 -3.91 -26.23 16.46
C GLU A 243 -3.81 -25.37 17.71
N ARG A 244 -4.14 -25.92 18.90
CA ARG A 244 -3.96 -25.19 20.16
C ARG A 244 -2.51 -24.82 20.43
N GLN A 245 -1.56 -25.72 20.15
CA GLN A 245 -0.14 -25.44 20.30
C GLN A 245 0.36 -24.39 19.29
N SER A 246 -0.09 -24.47 18.03
CA SER A 246 0.24 -23.50 16.99
C SER A 246 -0.33 -22.11 17.31
N LEU A 247 -1.58 -22.07 17.80
CA LEU A 247 -2.23 -20.83 18.22
C LEU A 247 -1.52 -20.22 19.43
N GLU A 248 -1.14 -21.03 20.42
CA GLU A 248 -0.38 -20.55 21.58
C GLU A 248 1.00 -20.01 21.18
N ALA A 249 1.68 -20.64 20.21
CA ALA A 249 2.93 -20.13 19.66
C ALA A 249 2.74 -18.78 18.94
N ALA A 250 1.71 -18.67 18.08
CA ALA A 250 1.37 -17.42 17.41
C ALA A 250 1.02 -16.30 18.41
N HIS A 251 0.30 -16.61 19.49
CA HIS A 251 0.00 -15.65 20.55
C HIS A 251 1.25 -15.18 21.30
N ARG A 252 2.21 -16.07 21.58
CA ARG A 252 3.50 -15.69 22.20
C ARG A 252 4.33 -14.81 21.25
N ASP A 253 4.36 -15.12 19.95
CA ASP A 253 5.10 -14.33 18.96
C ASP A 253 4.46 -12.95 18.73
N LEU A 254 3.13 -12.87 18.74
CA LEU A 254 2.39 -11.61 18.68
C LEU A 254 2.68 -10.74 19.90
N ALA A 255 2.69 -11.33 21.11
CA ALA A 255 3.04 -10.63 22.34
C ALA A 255 4.48 -10.10 22.31
N ARG A 256 5.43 -10.89 21.79
CA ARG A 256 6.83 -10.49 21.62
C ARG A 256 6.98 -9.34 20.64
N SER A 257 6.32 -9.42 19.48
CA SER A 257 6.32 -8.38 18.46
C SER A 257 5.68 -7.07 18.98
N SER A 258 4.66 -7.16 19.83
CA SER A 258 4.05 -5.99 20.48
C SER A 258 4.99 -5.29 21.45
N VAL A 259 5.82 -6.03 22.19
CA VAL A 259 6.84 -5.48 23.08
C VAL A 259 7.94 -4.81 22.26
N GLU A 260 8.48 -5.49 21.24
CA GLU A 260 9.50 -4.94 20.35
C GLU A 260 9.03 -3.65 19.66
N ARG A 261 7.77 -3.60 19.21
CA ARG A 261 7.17 -2.39 18.61
C ARG A 261 7.07 -1.23 19.62
N THR A 262 6.77 -1.54 20.87
CA THR A 262 6.68 -0.54 21.94
C THR A 262 8.06 0.00 22.29
N GLU A 263 9.08 -0.86 22.35
CA GLU A 263 10.47 -0.48 22.58
C GLU A 263 11.03 0.37 21.44
N LEU A 264 10.79 -0.02 20.18
CA LEU A 264 11.18 0.76 19.00
C LEU A 264 10.50 2.14 18.98
N LYS A 265 9.22 2.21 19.36
CA LYS A 265 8.51 3.50 19.47
C LYS A 265 9.15 4.39 20.55
N GLN A 266 9.46 3.84 21.72
CA GLN A 266 10.14 4.60 22.78
C GLN A 266 11.54 5.05 22.37
N GLN A 267 12.31 4.23 21.64
CA GLN A 267 13.61 4.61 21.11
C GLN A 267 13.51 5.74 20.09
N ALA A 268 12.54 5.67 19.17
CA ALA A 268 12.29 6.73 18.19
C ALA A 268 11.86 8.05 18.87
N GLU A 269 10.99 7.99 19.88
CA GLU A 269 10.59 9.17 20.67
C GLU A 269 11.78 9.77 21.43
N SER A 270 12.64 8.93 22.03
CA SER A 270 13.85 9.38 22.71
C SER A 270 14.84 10.06 21.74
N HIS A 271 15.07 9.46 20.57
CA HIS A 271 15.93 10.03 19.53
C HIS A 271 15.39 11.37 19.03
N PHE A 272 14.08 11.47 18.80
CA PHE A 272 13.42 12.71 18.39
C PHE A 272 13.56 13.82 19.44
N LEU A 273 13.36 13.51 20.72
CA LEU A 273 13.54 14.48 21.80
C LEU A 273 15.00 14.97 21.90
N ASN A 274 15.98 14.06 21.78
CA ASN A 274 17.39 14.43 21.75
C ASN A 274 17.69 15.39 20.59
N ARG A 275 17.14 15.12 19.40
CA ARG A 275 17.32 15.99 18.23
C ARG A 275 16.73 17.38 18.45
N ILE A 276 15.57 17.49 19.11
CA ILE A 276 14.99 18.80 19.47
C ILE A 276 15.91 19.54 20.46
N PHE A 277 16.47 18.86 21.46
CA PHE A 277 17.39 19.49 22.40
C PHE A 277 18.68 19.97 21.73
N GLU A 278 19.25 19.17 20.82
CA GLU A 278 20.39 19.58 19.99
C GLU A 278 20.08 20.83 19.16
N MET A 279 18.98 20.81 18.40
CA MET A 279 18.60 21.98 17.58
C MET A 279 18.35 23.24 18.41
N ARG A 280 17.73 23.10 19.60
CA ARG A 280 17.54 24.23 20.53
C ARG A 280 18.87 24.78 21.03
N ARG A 281 19.84 23.90 21.30
CA ARG A 281 21.18 24.29 21.73
C ARG A 281 21.93 25.02 20.61
N GLU A 282 21.93 24.48 19.40
CA GLU A 282 22.53 25.10 18.22
C GLU A 282 21.92 26.48 17.93
N LEU A 283 20.59 26.61 18.02
CA LEU A 283 19.90 27.90 17.88
C LEU A 283 20.33 28.91 18.94
N ALA A 284 20.48 28.48 20.20
CA ALA A 284 20.93 29.36 21.29
C ALA A 284 22.39 29.78 21.12
N GLU A 285 23.27 28.88 20.65
CA GLU A 285 24.66 29.17 20.34
C GLU A 285 24.76 30.22 19.21
N HIS A 286 24.05 30.01 18.10
CA HIS A 286 23.99 30.99 17.01
C HIS A 286 23.38 32.34 17.41
N GLU A 287 22.35 32.35 18.25
CA GLU A 287 21.78 33.60 18.75
C GLU A 287 22.80 34.38 19.60
N THR A 288 23.59 33.66 20.39
CA THR A 288 24.66 34.25 21.21
C THR A 288 25.77 34.84 20.34
N GLU A 289 26.23 34.10 19.33
CA GLU A 289 27.21 34.59 18.34
C GLU A 289 26.70 35.85 17.62
N ARG A 290 25.44 35.84 17.18
CA ARG A 290 24.81 36.99 16.51
C ARG A 290 24.81 38.22 17.40
N ARG A 291 24.46 38.07 18.69
CA ARG A 291 24.48 39.18 19.67
C ARG A 291 25.89 39.71 19.89
N ALA A 292 26.89 38.83 20.01
CA ALA A 292 28.28 39.22 20.16
C ALA A 292 28.77 40.05 18.96
N HIS A 293 28.50 39.61 17.73
CA HIS A 293 28.85 40.36 16.51
C HIS A 293 28.14 41.72 16.43
N GLN A 294 26.86 41.80 16.81
CA GLN A 294 26.14 43.07 16.86
C GLN A 294 26.75 44.04 17.87
N GLN A 295 27.14 43.55 19.05
CA GLN A 295 27.76 44.38 20.08
C GLN A 295 29.14 44.88 19.63
N GLU A 296 29.96 44.04 18.99
CA GLU A 296 31.23 44.46 18.40
C GLU A 296 31.06 45.53 17.32
N ALA A 297 30.04 45.39 16.46
CA ALA A 297 29.73 46.39 15.44
C ALA A 297 29.36 47.74 16.08
N ILE A 298 28.48 47.73 17.09
CA ILE A 298 28.09 48.92 17.86
C ILE A 298 29.30 49.56 18.56
N GLU A 299 30.18 48.76 19.16
CA GLU A 299 31.39 49.28 19.81
C GLU A 299 32.37 49.90 18.81
N ARG A 300 32.54 49.30 17.63
CA ARG A 300 33.35 49.89 16.55
C ARG A 300 32.78 51.22 16.08
N ASP A 301 31.47 51.28 15.86
CA ASP A 301 30.78 52.51 15.42
C ASP A 301 30.84 53.60 16.50
N SER A 302 30.67 53.23 17.77
CA SER A 302 30.83 54.15 18.91
C SER A 302 32.26 54.69 19.03
N ARG A 303 33.30 53.86 18.79
CA ARG A 303 34.70 54.31 18.78
C ARG A 303 34.97 55.26 17.61
N LYS A 304 34.43 55.00 16.41
CA LYS A 304 34.55 55.91 15.25
C LYS A 304 33.95 57.28 15.58
N LEU A 305 32.71 57.31 16.08
CA LEU A 305 32.01 58.55 16.44
C LEU A 305 32.76 59.38 17.50
N ASN A 306 33.34 58.73 18.52
CA ASN A 306 34.06 59.43 19.58
C ASN A 306 35.47 59.91 19.18
N SER A 307 36.05 59.38 18.11
CA SER A 307 37.40 59.76 17.66
C SER A 307 37.47 61.04 16.80
N GLY A 308 36.31 61.62 16.45
CA GLY A 308 36.24 62.91 15.74
C GLY A 308 36.78 62.89 14.30
N ASN A 309 37.08 61.71 13.74
CA ASN A 309 37.48 61.55 12.35
C ASN A 309 36.33 60.85 11.59
N PRO A 310 35.66 61.54 10.66
CA PRO A 310 34.59 60.95 9.85
C PRO A 310 35.08 59.78 9.00
#